data_AF-A0A9D5NRI8-F1
#
_entry.id   AF-A0A9D5NRI8-F1
#
_cell.length_a   1.000
_cell.length_b   1.000
_cell.length_c   1.000
_cell.angle_alpha   90.00
_cell.angle_beta   90.00
_cell.angle_gamma   90.00
#
_symmetry.space_group_name_H-M   'P 1'
#
loop_
_entity.id
_entity.type
_entity.pdbx_description
1 polymer ?
#
loop_
_entity_poly.entity_id
_entity_poly.type
_entity_poly.pdbx_seq_one_letter_code
_entity_poly.pdbx_strand_id
1 'polypeptide(L)'
;MFCPKCGDPIESNETFCNKCGNQLRTSPNLQQQNINVPTFNTNQTNNQSNFNNQYSINNQYPNNQYSNDNKNQMKMIFIGAGAGLGVLIIVLVCVLTFGKTNYYFSNETYDDNNEIINTSENNTAQKKSKYSTVIITDNTYSGMKISNNSDAIKLIAKDSTDQKSSCSSEIKAIEEQIIKDYGITAVNLCEMDVEFAKEVANVFEVIYKEYPSVRGYLTNLSLINASMQQGYIAAFMPVFNFATADSSSGYPWIIKTQVLLNTTYFLNPTRLEASVTDGSNSGHFPPNATMYSPVAHELGHYLSFLAMMRHYDVESILLIDNNNVDELYKLYDDFGKGDFSLAMIQEAYNNYKKDTNTTLTLDEWRATISSYAVAKDNSGDYIYDETIAEGFHDVYLNGDNAKDASKYVVDVLKKKLES
;
A
#
# COMPACT_ATOMS: atom_id res chain seq x y z
N MET A 1 -21.88 16.39 -11.10
CA MET A 1 -21.81 15.13 -11.90
C MET A 1 -20.34 14.76 -12.03
N PHE A 2 -19.95 13.55 -12.43
CA PHE A 2 -18.53 13.19 -12.58
C PHE A 2 -18.24 12.70 -14.00
N CYS A 3 -17.01 12.89 -14.46
CA CYS A 3 -16.59 12.49 -15.80
C CYS A 3 -16.61 10.97 -15.92
N PRO A 4 -17.34 10.40 -16.90
CA PRO A 4 -17.43 8.96 -17.04
C PRO A 4 -16.10 8.32 -17.49
N LYS A 5 -15.13 9.14 -17.93
CA LYS A 5 -13.83 8.67 -18.41
C LYS A 5 -12.71 8.79 -17.38
N CYS A 6 -12.73 9.81 -16.53
CA CYS A 6 -11.62 10.08 -15.60
C CYS A 6 -12.05 10.39 -14.15
N GLY A 7 -13.34 10.31 -13.83
CA GLY A 7 -13.84 10.51 -12.47
C GLY A 7 -13.81 11.94 -11.95
N ASP A 8 -13.39 12.91 -12.76
CA ASP A 8 -13.29 14.31 -12.32
C ASP A 8 -14.67 14.95 -12.08
N PRO A 9 -14.85 15.82 -11.08
CA PRO A 9 -16.10 16.54 -10.87
C PRO A 9 -16.42 17.44 -12.07
N ILE A 10 -17.67 17.42 -12.51
CA ILE A 10 -18.20 18.16 -13.66
C ILE A 10 -19.39 19.00 -13.22
N GLU A 11 -19.40 20.25 -13.69
CA GLU A 11 -20.50 21.18 -13.51
C GLU A 11 -21.66 20.91 -14.49
N SER A 12 -22.89 21.15 -14.04
CA SER A 12 -24.13 20.70 -14.69
C SER A 12 -24.40 21.19 -16.14
N ASN A 13 -23.58 22.10 -16.67
CA ASN A 13 -23.69 22.70 -18.00
C ASN A 13 -22.49 22.40 -18.93
N GLU A 14 -21.49 21.62 -18.51
CA GLU A 14 -20.32 21.32 -19.34
C GLU A 14 -20.63 20.31 -20.47
N THR A 15 -20.21 20.62 -21.70
CA THR A 15 -20.33 19.74 -22.86
C THR A 15 -19.12 18.84 -23.08
N PHE A 16 -17.97 19.17 -22.47
CA PHE A 16 -16.74 18.37 -22.48
C PHE A 16 -16.07 18.45 -21.11
N CYS A 17 -15.46 17.36 -20.66
CA CYS A 17 -14.67 17.33 -19.44
C CYS A 17 -13.39 18.14 -19.64
N ASN A 18 -13.22 19.17 -18.82
CA ASN A 18 -12.06 20.06 -18.79
C ASN A 18 -10.72 19.32 -18.53
N LYS A 19 -10.74 18.17 -17.84
CA LYS A 19 -9.52 17.41 -17.49
C LYS A 19 -9.06 16.41 -18.55
N CYS A 20 -9.99 15.70 -19.20
CA CYS A 20 -9.63 14.62 -20.14
C CYS A 20 -10.21 14.77 -21.55
N GLY A 21 -10.92 15.88 -21.81
CA GLY A 21 -11.51 16.21 -23.11
C GLY A 21 -12.72 15.35 -23.50
N ASN A 22 -13.25 14.52 -22.58
CA ASN A 22 -14.36 13.62 -22.87
C ASN A 22 -15.67 14.39 -23.10
N GLN A 23 -16.38 14.13 -24.20
CA GLN A 23 -17.67 14.77 -24.48
C GLN A 23 -18.78 14.24 -23.56
N LEU A 24 -19.61 15.12 -23.03
CA LEU A 24 -20.54 14.83 -21.92
C LEU A 24 -22.02 14.81 -22.33
N ARG A 25 -22.36 15.28 -23.54
CA ARG A 25 -23.74 15.25 -24.08
C ARG A 25 -23.79 14.98 -25.59
N THR A 26 -24.64 14.03 -25.98
CA THR A 26 -25.22 13.90 -27.32
C THR A 26 -26.64 14.50 -27.29
N SER A 27 -26.93 15.42 -28.20
CA SER A 27 -28.26 16.08 -28.29
C SER A 27 -29.37 15.08 -28.62
N PRO A 28 -30.59 15.25 -28.06
CA PRO A 28 -31.74 14.43 -28.40
C PRO A 28 -32.43 14.99 -29.64
N ASN A 29 -32.31 14.30 -30.78
CA ASN A 29 -33.32 14.25 -31.85
C ASN A 29 -32.83 13.35 -32.98
N LEU A 30 -33.56 12.26 -33.25
CA LEU A 30 -33.86 11.73 -34.59
C LEU A 30 -34.91 10.60 -34.47
N GLN A 31 -36.17 11.01 -34.64
CA GLN A 31 -37.24 10.39 -35.43
C GLN A 31 -37.58 8.89 -35.28
N GLN A 32 -38.78 8.68 -34.72
CA GLN A 32 -39.84 7.73 -35.11
C GLN A 32 -39.52 6.73 -36.24
N GLN A 33 -39.64 5.43 -35.92
CA GLN A 33 -40.33 4.49 -36.81
C GLN A 33 -41.23 3.54 -36.02
N ASN A 34 -42.52 3.56 -36.40
CA ASN A 34 -43.63 2.76 -35.89
C ASN A 34 -43.44 1.27 -36.16
N ILE A 35 -43.76 0.41 -35.18
CA ILE A 35 -44.41 -0.90 -35.43
C ILE A 35 -45.47 -1.14 -34.34
N ASN A 36 -46.73 -1.24 -34.76
CA ASN A 36 -47.90 -1.68 -33.99
C ASN A 36 -47.86 -3.20 -33.76
N VAL A 37 -48.11 -3.70 -32.52
CA VAL A 37 -49.08 -4.79 -32.20
C VAL A 37 -49.33 -4.82 -30.65
N PRO A 38 -50.35 -5.55 -30.10
CA PRO A 38 -51.42 -4.94 -29.33
C PRO A 38 -51.43 -5.29 -27.83
N THR A 39 -52.24 -4.53 -27.10
CA THR A 39 -52.59 -4.65 -25.69
C THR A 39 -53.32 -5.96 -25.35
N PHE A 40 -52.98 -6.53 -24.19
CA PHE A 40 -53.92 -7.30 -23.35
C PHE A 40 -53.87 -6.80 -21.90
N ASN A 41 -55.01 -6.25 -21.48
CA ASN A 41 -55.50 -6.09 -20.11
C ASN A 41 -55.77 -7.51 -19.52
N THR A 42 -55.78 -7.84 -18.21
CA THR A 42 -56.23 -7.12 -17.02
C THR A 42 -55.97 -7.96 -15.75
N ASN A 43 -55.71 -7.26 -14.64
CA ASN A 43 -56.26 -7.39 -13.27
C ASN A 43 -55.88 -8.50 -12.26
N GLN A 44 -55.85 -8.01 -11.00
CA GLN A 44 -56.09 -8.63 -9.68
C GLN A 44 -54.86 -9.24 -8.96
N THR A 45 -54.58 -9.05 -7.66
CA THR A 45 -55.23 -8.32 -6.54
C THR A 45 -54.24 -8.24 -5.36
N ASN A 46 -54.51 -7.29 -4.45
CA ASN A 46 -53.85 -6.99 -3.16
C ASN A 46 -53.68 -8.19 -2.19
N ASN A 47 -52.66 -8.12 -1.31
CA ASN A 47 -52.88 -7.95 0.13
C ASN A 47 -51.59 -7.68 0.93
N GLN A 48 -51.65 -6.66 1.78
CA GLN A 48 -50.71 -6.32 2.85
C GLN A 48 -50.98 -7.15 4.12
N SER A 49 -49.95 -7.33 4.94
CA SER A 49 -50.12 -7.30 6.41
C SER A 49 -48.80 -7.02 7.13
N ASN A 50 -48.85 -5.97 7.95
CA ASN A 50 -47.86 -5.49 8.93
C ASN A 50 -47.58 -6.50 10.04
N PHE A 51 -46.38 -6.43 10.64
CA PHE A 51 -46.19 -6.66 12.08
C PHE A 51 -45.05 -5.77 12.62
N ASN A 52 -45.42 -4.89 13.55
CA ASN A 52 -44.52 -4.18 14.47
C ASN A 52 -44.34 -5.04 15.72
N ASN A 53 -43.15 -5.01 16.33
CA ASN A 53 -43.04 -4.86 17.78
C ASN A 53 -41.65 -4.36 18.22
N GLN A 54 -41.69 -3.35 19.08
CA GLN A 54 -40.58 -2.71 19.77
C GLN A 54 -40.25 -3.49 21.05
N TYR A 55 -38.97 -3.56 21.43
CA TYR A 55 -38.52 -3.40 22.82
C TYR A 55 -37.10 -2.80 22.83
N SER A 56 -36.94 -1.77 23.67
CA SER A 56 -35.73 -0.98 23.88
C SER A 56 -35.15 -1.29 25.26
N ILE A 57 -33.81 -1.35 25.38
CA ILE A 57 -33.09 -1.11 26.64
C ILE A 57 -31.93 -0.16 26.34
N ASN A 58 -31.94 0.99 27.03
CA ASN A 58 -30.91 2.02 27.01
C ASN A 58 -29.69 1.61 27.86
N ASN A 59 -28.49 2.02 27.43
CA ASN A 59 -27.55 2.69 28.35
C ASN A 59 -26.68 3.69 27.57
N GLN A 60 -26.60 4.89 28.12
CA GLN A 60 -26.14 6.13 27.50
C GLN A 60 -24.64 6.36 27.72
N TYR A 61 -23.94 6.83 26.69
CA TYR A 61 -22.77 7.71 26.80
C TYR A 61 -23.04 9.00 26.00
N PRO A 62 -22.49 10.15 26.41
CA PRO A 62 -23.00 11.47 26.01
C PRO A 62 -22.62 11.90 24.60
N ASN A 63 -23.64 12.46 23.93
CA ASN A 63 -23.64 13.18 22.67
C ASN A 63 -22.56 14.26 22.58
N ASN A 64 -21.87 14.32 21.43
CA ASN A 64 -21.61 15.59 20.75
C ASN A 64 -22.10 15.48 19.32
N GLN A 65 -22.94 16.43 18.94
CA GLN A 65 -23.80 16.42 17.76
C GLN A 65 -23.00 16.62 16.47
N TYR A 66 -23.11 15.66 15.54
CA TYR A 66 -22.98 15.93 14.12
C TYR A 66 -24.38 15.85 13.50
N SER A 67 -24.82 16.98 12.93
CA SER A 67 -26.07 17.10 12.19
C SER A 67 -26.04 16.20 10.97
N ASN A 68 -27.07 15.36 10.87
CA ASN A 68 -27.30 14.40 9.81
C ASN A 68 -28.25 15.06 8.81
N ASP A 69 -27.88 15.10 7.53
CA ASP A 69 -28.89 15.25 6.48
C ASP A 69 -28.56 14.37 5.27
N ASN A 70 -29.58 13.60 4.89
CA ASN A 70 -29.79 12.84 3.66
C ASN A 70 -29.03 11.52 3.45
N LYS A 71 -29.64 10.46 4.02
CA LYS A 71 -29.70 9.14 3.39
C LYS A 71 -30.19 9.26 1.93
N ASN A 72 -29.35 8.90 0.97
CA ASN A 72 -29.83 8.44 -0.32
C ASN A 72 -29.24 7.06 -0.61
N GLN A 73 -30.13 6.06 -0.58
CA GLN A 73 -29.88 4.73 -1.11
C GLN A 73 -29.50 4.86 -2.59
N MET A 74 -28.30 4.42 -2.97
CA MET A 74 -27.93 4.25 -4.36
C MET A 74 -27.76 2.78 -4.66
N LYS A 75 -28.83 2.18 -5.18
CA LYS A 75 -28.74 0.98 -6.03
C LYS A 75 -27.90 1.37 -7.25
N MET A 76 -26.78 0.70 -7.49
CA MET A 76 -26.05 0.84 -8.76
C MET A 76 -25.86 -0.52 -9.40
N ILE A 77 -26.45 -0.62 -10.59
CA ILE A 77 -26.39 -1.74 -11.53
C ILE A 77 -25.17 -1.54 -12.44
N PHE A 78 -24.47 -2.64 -12.70
CA PHE A 78 -23.28 -2.78 -13.54
C PHE A 78 -23.50 -2.37 -15.01
N ILE A 79 -22.38 -1.97 -15.65
CA ILE A 79 -21.79 -2.41 -16.94
C ILE A 79 -20.50 -1.56 -17.03
N GLY A 80 -19.27 -2.06 -17.06
CA GLY A 80 -18.71 -3.13 -17.89
C GLY A 80 -17.67 -2.49 -18.82
N ALA A 81 -16.41 -2.90 -18.66
CA ALA A 81 -15.21 -2.55 -19.44
C ALA A 81 -14.53 -1.19 -19.17
N GLY A 82 -13.30 -1.25 -18.61
CA GLY A 82 -12.33 -0.14 -18.72
C GLY A 82 -11.57 0.27 -17.46
N ALA A 83 -11.43 -0.56 -16.43
CA ALA A 83 -10.71 -0.21 -15.20
C ALA A 83 -9.29 -0.82 -15.15
N GLY A 84 -8.44 -0.44 -16.11
CA GLY A 84 -7.03 -0.87 -16.15
C GLY A 84 -6.00 0.24 -15.89
N LEU A 85 -6.44 1.49 -15.70
CA LEU A 85 -5.53 2.66 -15.72
C LEU A 85 -5.77 3.68 -14.60
N GLY A 86 -6.77 3.48 -13.73
CA GLY A 86 -7.14 4.46 -12.70
C GLY A 86 -6.46 4.27 -11.33
N VAL A 87 -5.84 3.11 -11.08
CA VAL A 87 -5.32 2.73 -9.75
C VAL A 87 -3.81 2.99 -9.61
N LEU A 88 -3.14 3.39 -10.71
CA LEU A 88 -1.70 3.65 -10.76
C LEU A 88 -1.29 4.96 -10.08
N ILE A 89 -2.21 5.88 -9.81
CA ILE A 89 -1.85 7.30 -9.74
C ILE A 89 -1.46 7.79 -8.34
N ILE A 90 -1.87 7.25 -7.19
CA ILE A 90 -1.60 7.97 -5.92
C ILE A 90 -0.27 7.59 -5.26
N VAL A 91 0.12 6.31 -5.23
CA VAL A 91 1.46 5.92 -4.73
C VAL A 91 2.56 6.35 -5.71
N LEU A 92 2.31 6.30 -7.02
CA LEU A 92 3.18 6.97 -8.00
C LEU A 92 2.99 8.49 -8.05
N VAL A 93 1.95 9.14 -7.53
CA VAL A 93 1.92 10.62 -7.44
C VAL A 93 2.77 11.09 -6.28
N CYS A 94 2.79 10.36 -5.17
CA CYS A 94 3.77 10.60 -4.10
C CYS A 94 5.20 10.43 -4.61
N VAL A 95 5.46 9.49 -5.54
CA VAL A 95 6.81 9.18 -6.05
C VAL A 95 7.19 9.88 -7.38
N LEU A 96 6.24 10.25 -8.26
CA LEU A 96 6.49 10.82 -9.60
C LEU A 96 6.26 12.33 -9.71
N THR A 97 5.65 13.00 -8.73
CA THR A 97 5.38 14.45 -8.83
C THR A 97 6.44 15.34 -8.19
N PHE A 98 7.60 14.78 -7.82
CA PHE A 98 8.81 15.51 -7.43
C PHE A 98 9.48 16.22 -8.63
N GLY A 99 8.75 17.16 -9.22
CA GLY A 99 9.30 18.20 -10.06
C GLY A 99 9.85 19.33 -9.20
N LYS A 100 11.19 19.35 -9.03
CA LYS A 100 11.99 20.45 -8.46
C LYS A 100 11.73 20.81 -6.99
N THR A 101 12.43 20.15 -6.06
CA THR A 101 13.47 20.73 -5.17
C THR A 101 13.90 19.72 -4.08
N ASN A 102 15.22 19.63 -3.86
CA ASN A 102 15.97 18.96 -2.78
C ASN A 102 15.80 17.44 -2.60
N TYR A 103 16.84 16.72 -3.02
CA TYR A 103 17.01 15.28 -2.99
C TYR A 103 16.93 14.71 -1.55
N TYR A 104 16.14 13.65 -1.36
CA TYR A 104 15.97 12.93 -0.07
C TYR A 104 17.21 12.12 0.36
N PHE A 105 18.22 11.98 -0.50
CA PHE A 105 19.49 11.34 -0.19
C PHE A 105 20.63 12.08 -0.88
N SER A 106 21.81 12.08 -0.26
CA SER A 106 23.04 12.59 -0.85
C SER A 106 23.37 11.80 -2.13
N ASN A 107 23.17 12.42 -3.29
CA ASN A 107 23.83 11.98 -4.51
C ASN A 107 25.22 12.63 -4.51
N GLU A 108 26.18 12.06 -3.78
CA GLU A 108 27.55 12.20 -4.26
C GLU A 108 27.59 11.58 -5.66
N THR A 109 28.19 12.30 -6.61
CA THR A 109 28.33 11.88 -8.02
C THR A 109 29.04 10.53 -8.10
N TYR A 110 28.25 9.45 -8.05
CA TYR A 110 28.71 8.12 -8.38
C TYR A 110 28.68 8.04 -9.90
N ASP A 111 29.86 7.96 -10.51
CA ASP A 111 30.01 7.93 -11.96
C ASP A 111 29.28 6.70 -12.50
N ASP A 112 28.26 6.95 -13.32
CA ASP A 112 27.33 5.97 -13.86
C ASP A 112 27.99 5.25 -15.04
N ASN A 113 29.06 4.50 -14.75
CA ASN A 113 29.60 3.53 -15.69
C ASN A 113 28.60 2.37 -15.79
N ASN A 114 27.61 2.54 -16.67
CA ASN A 114 26.73 1.49 -17.15
C ASN A 114 27.60 0.41 -17.84
N GLU A 115 28.23 -0.45 -17.05
CA GLU A 115 28.81 -1.70 -17.53
C GLU A 115 27.66 -2.58 -18.01
N ILE A 116 27.44 -2.57 -19.32
CA ILE A 116 26.51 -3.46 -19.99
C ILE A 116 27.10 -4.86 -19.92
N ILE A 117 26.47 -5.76 -19.17
CA ILE A 117 26.85 -7.17 -19.13
C ILE A 117 26.20 -7.85 -20.33
N ASN A 118 27.02 -8.22 -21.33
CA ASN A 118 26.56 -9.05 -22.44
C ASN A 118 26.54 -10.51 -22.01
N THR A 119 25.36 -11.05 -21.71
CA THR A 119 25.17 -12.50 -21.59
C THR A 119 24.98 -13.10 -22.98
N SER A 120 26.02 -13.76 -23.48
CA SER A 120 25.96 -14.55 -24.70
C SER A 120 25.40 -15.94 -24.38
N GLU A 121 24.17 -16.23 -24.81
CA GLU A 121 23.80 -17.41 -25.62
C GLU A 121 22.28 -17.45 -25.88
N ASN A 122 21.94 -17.24 -27.17
CA ASN A 122 20.70 -17.55 -27.89
C ASN A 122 19.31 -17.20 -27.29
N ASN A 123 18.68 -16.24 -27.99
CA ASN A 123 17.28 -15.80 -28.03
C ASN A 123 16.89 -14.67 -27.05
N THR A 124 16.75 -13.46 -27.64
CA THR A 124 16.29 -12.20 -27.04
C THR A 124 17.06 -11.73 -25.80
N ALA A 125 18.29 -11.29 -26.01
CA ALA A 125 19.08 -10.61 -24.99
C ALA A 125 18.42 -9.27 -24.59
N GLN A 126 17.68 -9.27 -23.48
CA GLN A 126 17.42 -8.05 -22.74
C GLN A 126 18.76 -7.50 -22.24
N LYS A 127 19.12 -6.28 -22.66
CA LYS A 127 20.28 -5.57 -22.13
C LYS A 127 20.04 -5.31 -20.64
N LYS A 128 20.72 -6.09 -19.78
CA LYS A 128 20.66 -5.95 -18.33
C LYS A 128 21.76 -4.96 -17.90
N SER A 129 21.37 -3.86 -17.25
CA SER A 129 22.34 -3.00 -16.57
C SER A 129 22.82 -3.69 -15.30
N LYS A 130 24.03 -3.38 -14.83
CA LYS A 130 24.65 -3.99 -13.65
C LYS A 130 23.76 -4.01 -12.41
N TYR A 131 22.91 -2.98 -12.23
CA TYR A 131 22.01 -2.81 -11.07
C TYR A 131 20.54 -2.91 -11.49
N SER A 132 20.20 -3.95 -12.24
CA SER A 132 18.82 -4.23 -12.66
C SER A 132 18.43 -5.69 -12.41
N THR A 133 17.13 -5.91 -12.24
CA THR A 133 16.52 -7.23 -12.12
C THR A 133 15.72 -7.58 -13.38
N VAL A 134 15.57 -8.87 -13.68
CA VAL A 134 14.61 -9.32 -14.71
C VAL A 134 13.18 -9.44 -14.17
N ILE A 135 12.99 -9.28 -12.85
CA ILE A 135 11.71 -9.39 -12.19
C ILE A 135 10.80 -8.21 -12.56
N ILE A 136 9.55 -8.55 -12.87
CA ILE A 136 8.46 -7.63 -13.20
C ILE A 136 7.49 -7.66 -12.02
N THR A 137 7.44 -6.55 -11.29
CA THR A 137 6.65 -6.42 -10.06
C THR A 137 5.24 -5.90 -10.30
N ASP A 138 4.97 -5.36 -11.49
CA ASP A 138 3.72 -4.69 -11.87
C ASP A 138 2.86 -5.49 -12.86
N ASN A 139 3.10 -6.80 -12.98
CA ASN A 139 2.22 -7.71 -13.71
C ASN A 139 0.78 -7.59 -13.21
N THR A 140 -0.17 -7.43 -14.13
CA THR A 140 -1.61 -7.44 -13.83
C THR A 140 -2.34 -8.43 -14.73
N TYR A 141 -3.32 -9.13 -14.17
CA TYR A 141 -4.08 -10.16 -14.85
C TYR A 141 -5.57 -9.83 -14.90
N SER A 142 -6.25 -10.19 -15.98
CA SER A 142 -7.68 -9.95 -16.15
C SER A 142 -8.38 -11.19 -16.68
N GLY A 143 -9.66 -11.35 -16.35
CA GLY A 143 -10.44 -12.51 -16.79
C GLY A 143 -9.98 -13.82 -16.15
N MET A 144 -9.52 -13.76 -14.91
CA MET A 144 -8.98 -14.92 -14.19
C MET A 144 -10.10 -15.72 -13.52
N LYS A 145 -9.95 -17.05 -13.49
CA LYS A 145 -10.85 -17.92 -12.72
C LYS A 145 -10.40 -17.93 -11.25
N ILE A 146 -10.96 -17.01 -10.46
CA ILE A 146 -10.61 -16.81 -9.05
C ILE A 146 -11.90 -16.91 -8.23
N SER A 147 -11.89 -17.74 -7.20
CA SER A 147 -13.07 -17.92 -6.35
C SER A 147 -12.78 -17.87 -4.85
N ASN A 148 -11.51 -18.00 -4.45
CA ASN A 148 -11.11 -18.12 -3.04
C ASN A 148 -9.63 -17.78 -2.84
N ASN A 149 -9.21 -17.61 -1.57
CA ASN A 149 -7.84 -17.22 -1.24
C ASN A 149 -6.79 -18.22 -1.76
N SER A 150 -7.11 -19.51 -1.87
CA SER A 150 -6.17 -20.50 -2.42
C SER A 150 -5.87 -20.25 -3.89
N ASP A 151 -6.88 -19.86 -4.69
CA ASP A 151 -6.68 -19.48 -6.09
C ASP A 151 -5.78 -18.24 -6.20
N ALA A 152 -5.99 -17.26 -5.31
CA ALA A 152 -5.19 -16.04 -5.27
C ALA A 152 -3.73 -16.30 -4.92
N ILE A 153 -3.48 -17.06 -3.85
CA ILE A 153 -2.14 -17.47 -3.41
C ILE A 153 -1.42 -18.24 -4.52
N LYS A 154 -2.11 -19.19 -5.18
CA LYS A 154 -1.54 -19.95 -6.30
C LYS A 154 -1.17 -19.06 -7.47
N LEU A 155 -1.99 -18.06 -7.81
CA LEU A 155 -1.69 -17.16 -8.91
C LEU A 155 -0.47 -16.28 -8.61
N ILE A 156 -0.40 -15.70 -7.41
CA ILE A 156 0.75 -14.88 -6.96
C ILE A 156 2.03 -15.73 -6.92
N ALA A 157 1.97 -16.93 -6.33
CA ALA A 157 3.12 -17.82 -6.25
C ALA A 157 3.57 -18.26 -7.65
N LYS A 158 2.63 -18.57 -8.55
CA LYS A 158 2.95 -18.95 -9.94
C LYS A 158 3.65 -17.81 -10.69
N ASP A 159 3.10 -16.59 -10.64
CA ASP A 159 3.70 -15.39 -11.23
C ASP A 159 5.13 -15.18 -10.73
N SER A 160 5.37 -15.38 -9.43
CA SER A 160 6.72 -15.34 -8.86
C SER A 160 7.62 -16.43 -9.42
N THR A 161 7.19 -17.70 -9.41
CA THR A 161 8.00 -18.86 -9.85
C THR A 161 8.36 -18.77 -11.33
N ASP A 162 7.43 -18.34 -12.19
CA ASP A 162 7.63 -18.24 -13.64
C ASP A 162 8.78 -17.29 -14.00
N GLN A 163 9.11 -16.33 -13.13
CA GLN A 163 10.15 -15.33 -13.33
C GLN A 163 11.55 -15.76 -12.83
N LYS A 164 11.69 -16.95 -12.23
CA LYS A 164 12.94 -17.40 -11.57
C LYS A 164 13.86 -18.22 -12.48
N SER A 165 13.69 -18.17 -13.79
CA SER A 165 14.48 -18.97 -14.73
C SER A 165 15.98 -18.67 -14.65
N SER A 166 16.36 -17.40 -14.45
CA SER A 166 17.75 -16.93 -14.34
C SER A 166 18.30 -16.89 -12.91
N CYS A 167 17.51 -17.27 -11.90
CA CYS A 167 17.91 -17.18 -10.50
C CYS A 167 18.78 -18.36 -10.07
N SER A 168 19.82 -18.08 -9.27
CA SER A 168 20.72 -19.10 -8.73
C SER A 168 19.98 -20.05 -7.78
N SER A 169 20.46 -21.29 -7.65
CA SER A 169 19.86 -22.27 -6.73
C SER A 169 19.95 -21.84 -5.26
N GLU A 170 21.00 -21.10 -4.90
CA GLU A 170 21.20 -20.59 -3.54
C GLU A 170 20.18 -19.51 -3.18
N ILE A 171 19.95 -18.56 -4.08
CA ILE A 171 18.92 -17.53 -3.87
C ILE A 171 17.53 -18.16 -3.84
N LYS A 172 17.21 -19.11 -4.74
CA LYS A 172 15.93 -19.85 -4.69
C LYS A 172 15.71 -20.53 -3.34
N ALA A 173 16.74 -21.16 -2.78
CA ALA A 173 16.64 -21.80 -1.47
C ALA A 173 16.36 -20.78 -0.34
N ILE A 174 17.01 -19.61 -0.38
CA ILE A 174 16.75 -18.52 0.57
C ILE A 174 15.30 -18.01 0.42
N GLU A 175 14.85 -17.75 -0.80
CA GLU A 175 13.47 -17.32 -1.07
C GLU A 175 12.43 -18.33 -0.57
N GLU A 176 12.65 -19.63 -0.84
CA GLU A 176 11.79 -20.72 -0.35
C GLU A 176 11.77 -20.78 1.18
N GLN A 177 12.91 -20.53 1.83
CA GLN A 177 12.99 -20.46 3.28
C GLN A 177 12.21 -19.26 3.84
N ILE A 178 12.37 -18.07 3.27
CA ILE A 178 11.61 -16.86 3.64
C ILE A 178 10.10 -17.12 3.51
N ILE A 179 9.66 -17.70 2.38
CA ILE A 179 8.26 -18.06 2.14
C ILE A 179 7.74 -18.98 3.25
N LYS A 180 8.49 -20.04 3.56
CA LYS A 180 8.09 -21.05 4.54
C LYS A 180 8.06 -20.52 5.97
N ASP A 181 9.10 -19.81 6.39
CA ASP A 181 9.29 -19.41 7.78
C ASP A 181 8.37 -18.25 8.18
N TYR A 182 8.02 -17.40 7.20
CA TYR A 182 7.29 -16.15 7.43
C TYR A 182 5.91 -16.07 6.79
N GLY A 183 5.55 -17.03 5.93
CA GLY A 183 4.26 -17.07 5.26
C GLY A 183 4.09 -16.02 4.15
N ILE A 184 5.20 -15.45 3.64
CA ILE A 184 5.16 -14.54 2.50
C ILE A 184 4.79 -15.35 1.25
N THR A 185 3.82 -14.89 0.45
CA THR A 185 3.32 -15.69 -0.68
C THR A 185 4.33 -15.83 -1.82
N ALA A 186 5.05 -14.75 -2.13
CA ALA A 186 6.02 -14.69 -3.23
C ALA A 186 7.26 -13.87 -2.83
N VAL A 187 8.44 -14.42 -3.08
CA VAL A 187 9.71 -13.72 -2.84
C VAL A 187 10.56 -13.78 -4.10
N ASN A 188 11.11 -12.64 -4.52
CA ASN A 188 11.88 -12.49 -5.77
C ASN A 188 13.12 -11.59 -5.55
N LEU A 189 14.24 -12.20 -5.17
CA LEU A 189 15.53 -11.59 -4.86
C LEU A 189 16.63 -12.04 -5.86
N CYS A 190 16.23 -12.47 -7.06
CA CYS A 190 17.03 -13.28 -7.98
C CYS A 190 18.47 -12.79 -8.26
N GLU A 191 18.67 -11.48 -8.30
CA GLU A 191 19.95 -10.83 -8.59
C GLU A 191 20.74 -10.40 -7.36
N MET A 192 20.17 -10.56 -6.16
CA MET A 192 20.81 -10.16 -4.92
C MET A 192 22.01 -11.06 -4.62
N ASP A 193 23.00 -10.49 -3.95
CA ASP A 193 24.07 -11.27 -3.33
C ASP A 193 23.50 -12.24 -2.27
N VAL A 194 24.10 -13.41 -2.12
CA VAL A 194 23.60 -14.48 -1.23
C VAL A 194 23.64 -14.06 0.24
N GLU A 195 24.73 -13.44 0.70
CA GLU A 195 24.83 -13.01 2.09
C GLU A 195 23.91 -11.82 2.35
N PHE A 196 23.79 -10.90 1.38
CA PHE A 196 22.84 -9.80 1.50
C PHE A 196 21.39 -10.32 1.56
N ALA A 197 21.01 -11.31 0.75
CA ALA A 197 19.68 -11.91 0.80
C ALA A 197 19.37 -12.55 2.17
N LYS A 198 20.36 -13.18 2.82
CA LYS A 198 20.22 -13.72 4.18
C LYS A 198 20.02 -12.61 5.21
N GLU A 199 20.73 -11.50 5.09
CA GLU A 199 20.58 -10.37 6.01
C GLU A 199 19.22 -9.68 5.85
N VAL A 200 18.70 -9.56 4.62
CA VAL A 200 17.31 -9.14 4.40
C VAL A 200 16.35 -10.13 5.08
N ALA A 201 16.56 -11.44 4.94
CA ALA A 201 15.74 -12.46 5.61
C ALA A 201 15.78 -12.35 7.15
N ASN A 202 16.93 -11.99 7.72
CA ASN A 202 17.13 -11.80 9.15
C ASN A 202 16.31 -10.62 9.70
N VAL A 203 16.14 -9.53 8.92
CA VAL A 203 15.22 -8.44 9.30
C VAL A 203 13.81 -8.98 9.54
N PHE A 204 13.29 -9.81 8.62
CA PHE A 204 11.98 -10.44 8.80
C PHE A 204 11.95 -11.39 10.00
N GLU A 205 13.04 -12.13 10.28
CA GLU A 205 13.13 -13.02 11.44
C GLU A 205 12.87 -12.25 12.75
N VAL A 206 13.57 -11.12 12.93
CA VAL A 206 13.47 -10.27 14.10
C VAL A 206 12.03 -9.80 14.29
N ILE A 207 11.41 -9.28 13.23
CA ILE A 207 10.05 -8.74 13.29
C ILE A 207 9.03 -9.83 13.59
N TYR A 208 9.10 -10.96 12.90
CA TYR A 208 8.12 -12.04 13.09
C TYR A 208 8.32 -12.84 14.38
N LYS A 209 9.46 -12.68 15.05
CA LYS A 209 9.67 -13.16 16.43
C LYS A 209 8.95 -12.26 17.43
N GLU A 210 8.98 -10.94 17.21
CA GLU A 210 8.35 -9.98 18.12
C GLU A 210 6.85 -9.82 17.88
N TYR A 211 6.42 -9.89 16.61
CA TYR A 211 5.04 -9.73 16.15
C TYR A 211 4.56 -10.99 15.39
N PRO A 212 4.44 -12.17 16.04
CA PRO A 212 4.09 -13.41 15.34
C PRO A 212 2.70 -13.38 14.69
N SER A 213 1.77 -12.57 15.21
CA SER A 213 0.40 -12.47 14.68
C SER A 213 0.28 -11.78 13.34
N VAL A 214 1.35 -11.13 12.85
CA VAL A 214 1.36 -10.44 11.55
C VAL A 214 1.90 -11.30 10.41
N ARG A 215 2.24 -12.58 10.65
CA ARG A 215 2.68 -13.49 9.59
C ARG A 215 1.56 -13.75 8.57
N GLY A 216 1.93 -13.92 7.31
CA GLY A 216 1.00 -14.31 6.25
C GLY A 216 0.19 -13.19 5.58
N TYR A 217 0.32 -11.93 6.01
CA TYR A 217 -0.36 -10.81 5.35
C TYR A 217 0.47 -10.19 4.22
N LEU A 218 1.80 -10.17 4.35
CA LEU A 218 2.67 -9.72 3.27
C LEU A 218 2.65 -10.74 2.12
N THR A 219 2.16 -10.31 0.95
CA THR A 219 2.04 -11.21 -0.21
C THR A 219 3.32 -11.25 -1.04
N ASN A 220 4.12 -10.18 -1.05
CA ASN A 220 5.29 -10.12 -1.90
C ASN A 220 6.47 -9.36 -1.27
N LEU A 221 7.67 -9.91 -1.45
CA LEU A 221 8.95 -9.24 -1.26
C LEU A 221 9.74 -9.33 -2.57
N SER A 222 10.08 -8.21 -3.19
CA SER A 222 10.69 -8.25 -4.52
C SER A 222 11.70 -7.14 -4.76
N LEU A 223 12.75 -7.45 -5.51
CA LEU A 223 13.53 -6.44 -6.23
C LEU A 223 12.63 -5.73 -7.26
N ILE A 224 12.83 -4.43 -7.45
CA ILE A 224 12.16 -3.61 -8.47
C ILE A 224 13.15 -2.72 -9.21
N ASN A 225 13.01 -2.64 -10.53
CA ASN A 225 13.69 -1.63 -11.33
C ASN A 225 12.94 -0.29 -11.19
N ALA A 226 13.32 0.51 -10.20
CA ALA A 226 12.86 1.89 -10.08
C ALA A 226 13.91 2.83 -10.67
N SER A 227 13.47 3.88 -11.37
CA SER A 227 14.42 4.89 -11.86
C SER A 227 14.96 5.70 -10.68
N MET A 228 16.19 6.21 -10.77
CA MET A 228 16.76 7.07 -9.73
C MET A 228 15.94 8.33 -9.44
N GLN A 229 15.07 8.74 -10.36
CA GLN A 229 14.16 9.87 -10.17
C GLN A 229 13.01 9.55 -9.21
N GLN A 230 12.73 8.26 -8.98
CA GLN A 230 11.73 7.80 -8.01
C GLN A 230 12.26 7.80 -6.57
N GLY A 231 13.58 7.91 -6.36
CA GLY A 231 14.17 8.42 -5.11
C GLY A 231 14.11 7.58 -3.84
N TYR A 232 13.47 6.41 -3.83
CA TYR A 232 13.33 5.57 -2.63
C TYR A 232 14.33 4.41 -2.58
N ILE A 233 14.73 4.00 -1.37
CA ILE A 233 15.60 2.84 -1.12
C ILE A 233 14.78 1.55 -1.16
N ALA A 234 13.71 1.52 -0.36
CA ALA A 234 12.70 0.47 -0.35
C ALA A 234 11.32 1.15 -0.30
N ALA A 235 10.25 0.37 -0.48
CA ALA A 235 8.89 0.87 -0.37
C ALA A 235 7.93 -0.23 0.08
N PHE A 236 7.11 0.06 1.08
CA PHE A 236 5.92 -0.68 1.42
C PHE A 236 4.73 -0.21 0.58
N MET A 237 4.11 -1.13 -0.15
CA MET A 237 2.93 -0.88 -0.95
C MET A 237 1.77 -1.74 -0.42
N PRO A 238 0.84 -1.16 0.36
CA PRO A 238 -0.20 -1.94 1.03
C PRO A 238 -1.21 -2.56 0.07
N VAL A 239 -1.51 -1.86 -1.04
CA VAL A 239 -2.57 -2.23 -1.99
C VAL A 239 -2.04 -2.13 -3.42
N PHE A 240 -1.91 -3.27 -4.08
CA PHE A 240 -1.67 -3.38 -5.52
C PHE A 240 -2.70 -4.32 -6.16
N ASN A 241 -3.51 -3.83 -7.09
CA ASN A 241 -4.51 -4.65 -7.76
C ASN A 241 -3.83 -5.57 -8.79
N PHE A 242 -3.61 -6.82 -8.40
CA PHE A 242 -2.84 -7.79 -9.14
C PHE A 242 -3.66 -8.54 -10.19
N ALA A 243 -4.91 -8.89 -9.87
CA ALA A 243 -5.74 -9.62 -10.81
C ALA A 243 -7.23 -9.33 -10.63
N THR A 244 -7.98 -9.43 -11.73
CA THR A 244 -9.45 -9.35 -11.74
C THR A 244 -10.07 -10.63 -12.27
N ALA A 245 -11.23 -11.00 -11.74
CA ALA A 245 -11.90 -12.23 -12.14
C ALA A 245 -12.64 -12.09 -13.48
N ASP A 246 -12.93 -13.24 -14.09
CA ASP A 246 -13.78 -13.37 -15.29
C ASP A 246 -15.26 -13.19 -14.93
N SER A 247 -15.65 -11.96 -14.61
CA SER A 247 -17.02 -11.60 -14.29
C SER A 247 -17.38 -10.24 -14.85
N SER A 248 -18.67 -9.97 -15.04
CA SER A 248 -19.14 -8.67 -15.55
C SER A 248 -18.75 -7.48 -14.67
N SER A 249 -18.50 -7.73 -13.38
CA SER A 249 -18.05 -6.74 -12.40
C SER A 249 -16.53 -6.67 -12.27
N GLY A 250 -15.80 -7.66 -12.78
CA GLY A 250 -14.36 -7.83 -12.55
C GLY A 250 -14.00 -8.36 -11.16
N TYR A 251 -14.99 -8.58 -10.28
CA TYR A 251 -14.77 -9.15 -8.94
C TYR A 251 -14.78 -10.68 -8.93
N PRO A 252 -14.03 -11.32 -8.01
CA PRO A 252 -13.16 -10.68 -7.02
C PRO A 252 -11.85 -10.13 -7.62
N TRP A 253 -11.29 -9.10 -6.97
CA TRP A 253 -9.92 -8.63 -7.20
C TRP A 253 -8.95 -9.39 -6.29
N ILE A 254 -7.74 -9.64 -6.78
CA ILE A 254 -6.61 -10.06 -5.96
C ILE A 254 -5.77 -8.84 -5.66
N ILE A 255 -5.58 -8.52 -4.38
CA ILE A 255 -4.67 -7.46 -3.95
C ILE A 255 -3.36 -8.07 -3.46
N LYS A 256 -2.24 -7.52 -3.95
CA LYS A 256 -0.92 -7.76 -3.37
C LYS A 256 -0.61 -6.65 -2.36
N THR A 257 -0.17 -7.06 -1.18
CA THR A 257 0.55 -6.23 -0.20
C THR A 257 2.04 -6.55 -0.34
N GLN A 258 2.88 -5.54 -0.61
CA GLN A 258 4.24 -5.73 -1.14
C GLN A 258 5.28 -4.91 -0.38
N VAL A 259 6.48 -5.46 -0.24
CA VAL A 259 7.71 -4.71 0.04
C VAL A 259 8.59 -4.78 -1.21
N LEU A 260 8.98 -3.61 -1.71
CA LEU A 260 9.74 -3.45 -2.93
C LEU A 260 11.13 -2.91 -2.62
N LEU A 261 12.16 -3.59 -3.12
CA LEU A 261 13.57 -3.28 -2.88
C LEU A 261 14.18 -2.69 -4.15
N ASN A 262 14.55 -1.41 -4.13
CA ASN A 262 15.04 -0.74 -5.33
C ASN A 262 16.42 -1.29 -5.75
N THR A 263 16.52 -1.77 -6.99
CA THR A 263 17.74 -2.39 -7.51
C THR A 263 18.94 -1.45 -7.53
N THR A 264 18.73 -0.13 -7.65
CA THR A 264 19.84 0.84 -7.63
C THR A 264 20.58 0.87 -6.29
N TYR A 265 19.95 0.37 -5.23
CA TYR A 265 20.52 0.27 -3.88
C TYR A 265 20.80 -1.19 -3.50
N PHE A 266 19.81 -2.06 -3.62
CA PHE A 266 19.90 -3.45 -3.16
C PHE A 266 20.76 -4.35 -4.05
N LEU A 267 21.12 -3.90 -5.27
CA LEU A 267 22.16 -4.53 -6.10
C LEU A 267 23.48 -3.74 -6.08
N ASN A 268 23.55 -2.65 -5.31
CA ASN A 268 24.75 -1.82 -5.15
C ASN A 268 24.99 -1.52 -3.65
N PRO A 269 25.54 -2.50 -2.89
CA PRO A 269 25.72 -2.37 -1.44
C PRO A 269 26.53 -1.15 -1.03
N THR A 270 27.56 -0.77 -1.80
CA THR A 270 28.39 0.42 -1.53
C THR A 270 27.55 1.69 -1.54
N ARG A 271 26.65 1.84 -2.52
CA ARG A 271 25.76 3.00 -2.60
C ARG A 271 24.74 3.00 -1.47
N LEU A 272 24.16 1.85 -1.17
CA LEU A 272 23.20 1.73 -0.08
C LEU A 272 23.82 2.07 1.27
N GLU A 273 25.00 1.52 1.57
CA GLU A 273 25.74 1.81 2.80
C GLU A 273 26.06 3.30 2.93
N ALA A 274 26.54 3.94 1.85
CA ALA A 274 26.79 5.37 1.84
C ALA A 274 25.51 6.18 2.12
N SER A 275 24.40 5.84 1.45
CA SER A 275 23.13 6.56 1.59
C SER A 275 22.56 6.43 3.00
N VAL A 276 22.64 5.24 3.60
CA VAL A 276 22.17 5.00 4.97
C VAL A 276 23.09 5.67 5.99
N THR A 277 24.41 5.60 5.80
CA THR A 277 25.38 6.27 6.67
C THR A 277 25.16 7.77 6.69
N ASP A 278 24.99 8.40 5.52
CA ASP A 278 24.70 9.83 5.42
C ASP A 278 23.35 10.19 6.03
N GLY A 279 22.33 9.34 5.82
CA GLY A 279 21.02 9.49 6.45
C GLY A 279 21.09 9.42 7.98
N SER A 280 21.84 8.49 8.55
CA SER A 280 22.02 8.40 10.00
C SER A 280 22.83 9.57 10.57
N ASN A 281 23.94 9.94 9.91
CA ASN A 281 24.81 11.04 10.36
C ASN A 281 24.12 12.41 10.34
N SER A 282 23.22 12.64 9.39
CA SER A 282 22.44 13.87 9.28
C SER A 282 21.26 13.91 10.26
N GLY A 283 20.95 12.80 10.95
CA GLY A 283 19.73 12.65 11.74
C GLY A 283 18.48 12.53 10.87
N HIS A 284 18.62 12.21 9.58
CA HIS A 284 17.51 11.82 8.73
C HIS A 284 16.89 10.53 9.22
N PHE A 285 17.72 9.50 9.42
CA PHE A 285 17.35 8.24 10.04
C PHE A 285 17.72 8.20 11.52
N PRO A 286 17.21 7.22 12.29
CA PRO A 286 17.65 7.00 13.66
C PRO A 286 19.16 6.69 13.69
N PRO A 287 19.81 6.90 14.85
CA PRO A 287 21.23 6.58 15.01
C PRO A 287 21.46 5.07 14.84
N ASN A 288 22.66 4.71 14.37
CA ASN A 288 23.11 3.33 14.15
C ASN A 288 22.41 2.61 12.99
N ALA A 289 21.77 3.34 12.06
CA ALA A 289 21.17 2.74 10.87
C ALA A 289 22.22 1.98 10.05
N THR A 290 21.83 0.81 9.53
CA THR A 290 22.65 -0.09 8.72
C THR A 290 22.01 -0.30 7.35
N MET A 291 22.76 -0.77 6.34
CA MET A 291 22.22 -1.03 5.00
C MET A 291 20.97 -1.93 4.93
N TYR A 292 20.71 -2.75 5.96
CA TYR A 292 19.50 -3.60 6.03
C TYR A 292 18.31 -2.90 6.68
N SER A 293 18.58 -1.90 7.50
CA SER A 293 17.58 -1.23 8.34
C SER A 293 16.48 -0.45 7.59
N PRO A 294 16.68 0.02 6.33
CA PRO A 294 15.56 0.51 5.52
C PRO A 294 14.44 -0.52 5.34
N VAL A 295 14.75 -1.82 5.31
CA VAL A 295 13.72 -2.87 5.28
C VAL A 295 12.92 -2.88 6.58
N ALA A 296 13.55 -2.61 7.72
CA ALA A 296 12.84 -2.51 9.01
C ALA A 296 11.92 -1.28 9.05
N HIS A 297 12.34 -0.15 8.48
CA HIS A 297 11.48 1.03 8.29
C HIS A 297 10.21 0.68 7.48
N GLU A 298 10.34 0.03 6.31
CA GLU A 298 9.18 -0.41 5.53
C GLU A 298 8.27 -1.37 6.29
N LEU A 299 8.86 -2.20 7.15
CA LEU A 299 8.10 -3.12 7.98
C LEU A 299 7.40 -2.40 9.15
N GLY A 300 7.86 -1.20 9.54
CA GLY A 300 7.11 -0.29 10.39
C GLY A 300 5.79 0.17 9.74
N HIS A 301 5.83 0.57 8.47
CA HIS A 301 4.62 0.87 7.68
C HIS A 301 3.70 -0.34 7.55
N TYR A 302 4.26 -1.54 7.31
CA TYR A 302 3.50 -2.78 7.28
C TYR A 302 2.75 -3.04 8.59
N LEU A 303 3.44 -2.92 9.74
CA LEU A 303 2.83 -3.10 11.05
C LEU A 303 1.74 -2.05 11.31
N SER A 304 1.98 -0.79 10.95
CA SER A 304 1.00 0.30 11.05
C SER A 304 -0.26 -0.01 10.23
N PHE A 305 -0.08 -0.44 8.98
CA PHE A 305 -1.18 -0.80 8.10
C PHE A 305 -2.02 -1.97 8.64
N LEU A 306 -1.38 -3.00 9.22
CA LEU A 306 -2.11 -4.10 9.83
C LEU A 306 -2.85 -3.70 11.12
N ALA A 307 -2.28 -2.79 11.90
CA ALA A 307 -2.98 -2.21 13.05
C ALA A 307 -4.22 -1.42 12.60
N MET A 308 -4.12 -0.69 11.48
CA MET A 308 -5.25 0.01 10.88
C MET A 308 -6.30 -0.97 10.31
N MET A 309 -5.87 -2.06 9.66
CA MET A 309 -6.80 -3.12 9.23
C MET A 309 -7.62 -3.67 10.40
N ARG A 310 -6.97 -3.95 11.54
CA ARG A 310 -7.66 -4.39 12.77
C ARG A 310 -8.62 -3.33 13.30
N HIS A 311 -8.24 -2.05 13.26
CA HIS A 311 -9.12 -0.95 13.66
C HIS A 311 -10.43 -0.90 12.86
N TYR A 312 -10.38 -1.25 11.57
CA TYR A 312 -11.55 -1.30 10.69
C TYR A 312 -12.22 -2.68 10.59
N ASP A 313 -11.86 -3.63 11.46
CA ASP A 313 -12.36 -5.02 11.44
C ASP A 313 -12.12 -5.73 10.07
N VAL A 314 -11.04 -5.39 9.37
CA VAL A 314 -10.66 -5.98 8.08
C VAL A 314 -9.64 -7.10 8.30
N GLU A 315 -10.09 -8.36 8.23
CA GLU A 315 -9.21 -9.52 8.42
C GLU A 315 -8.26 -9.77 7.23
N SER A 316 -8.67 -9.43 6.01
CA SER A 316 -7.84 -9.63 4.82
C SER A 316 -8.29 -8.74 3.68
N ILE A 317 -7.32 -8.24 2.92
CA ILE A 317 -7.55 -7.55 1.66
C ILE A 317 -7.14 -8.38 0.44
N LEU A 318 -6.70 -9.63 0.63
CA LEU A 318 -6.20 -10.48 -0.46
C LEU A 318 -7.24 -10.69 -1.55
N LEU A 319 -8.50 -10.89 -1.17
CA LEU A 319 -9.64 -11.00 -2.08
C LEU A 319 -10.70 -9.96 -1.78
N ILE A 320 -10.98 -9.12 -2.79
CA ILE A 320 -11.94 -8.04 -2.68
C ILE A 320 -13.10 -8.28 -3.63
N ASP A 321 -14.33 -8.32 -3.12
CA ASP A 321 -15.56 -8.47 -3.88
C ASP A 321 -16.57 -7.38 -3.50
N ASN A 322 -17.82 -7.52 -3.96
CA ASN A 322 -18.88 -6.55 -3.69
C ASN A 322 -19.23 -6.40 -2.20
N ASN A 323 -18.83 -7.34 -1.35
CA ASN A 323 -19.18 -7.34 0.07
C ASN A 323 -18.14 -6.61 0.93
N ASN A 324 -16.92 -6.42 0.45
CA ASN A 324 -15.81 -5.86 1.24
C ASN A 324 -15.02 -4.74 0.53
N VAL A 325 -15.42 -4.34 -0.67
CA VAL A 325 -14.77 -3.24 -1.40
C VAL A 325 -14.94 -1.88 -0.70
N ASP A 326 -16.08 -1.65 -0.05
CA ASP A 326 -16.33 -0.40 0.69
C ASP A 326 -15.37 -0.26 1.88
N GLU A 327 -15.06 -1.37 2.57
CA GLU A 327 -14.08 -1.43 3.64
C GLU A 327 -12.67 -1.17 3.13
N LEU A 328 -12.29 -1.75 1.99
CA LEU A 328 -11.01 -1.43 1.34
C LEU A 328 -10.90 0.06 1.03
N TYR A 329 -11.97 0.69 0.53
CA TYR A 329 -11.95 2.12 0.22
C TYR A 329 -11.80 3.00 1.47
N LYS A 330 -12.46 2.66 2.57
CA LYS A 330 -12.26 3.36 3.86
C LYS A 330 -10.82 3.24 4.33
N LEU A 331 -10.27 2.02 4.29
CA LEU A 331 -8.89 1.73 4.67
C LEU A 331 -7.90 2.53 3.82
N TYR A 332 -8.10 2.57 2.51
CA TYR A 332 -7.23 3.28 1.58
C TYR A 332 -7.32 4.81 1.72
N ASP A 333 -8.52 5.34 1.99
CA ASP A 333 -8.74 6.76 2.25
C ASP A 333 -8.06 7.20 3.56
N ASP A 334 -8.19 6.41 4.63
CA ASP A 334 -7.50 6.68 5.90
C ASP A 334 -5.98 6.58 5.74
N PHE A 335 -5.46 5.53 5.08
CA PHE A 335 -4.02 5.41 4.83
C PHE A 335 -3.45 6.66 4.12
N GLY A 336 -4.19 7.23 3.17
CA GLY A 336 -3.79 8.45 2.47
C GLY A 336 -3.87 9.73 3.32
N LYS A 337 -4.80 9.81 4.28
CA LYS A 337 -4.99 10.97 5.17
C LYS A 337 -4.13 10.91 6.43
N GLY A 338 -3.82 9.70 6.89
CA GLY A 338 -3.10 9.43 8.13
C GLY A 338 -3.92 9.70 9.40
N ASP A 339 -5.25 9.61 9.35
CA ASP A 339 -6.13 9.89 10.50
C ASP A 339 -5.91 8.84 11.61
N PHE A 340 -5.86 7.56 11.26
CA PHE A 340 -5.52 6.46 12.16
C PHE A 340 -4.11 6.66 12.76
N SER A 341 -3.11 6.92 11.91
CA SER A 341 -1.71 7.07 12.35
C SER A 341 -1.58 8.25 13.32
N LEU A 342 -2.22 9.40 13.04
CA LEU A 342 -2.26 10.55 13.94
C LEU A 342 -2.90 10.20 15.28
N ALA A 343 -4.06 9.54 15.28
CA ALA A 343 -4.74 9.14 16.51
C ALA A 343 -3.86 8.22 17.38
N MET A 344 -3.16 7.27 16.76
CA MET A 344 -2.22 6.39 17.45
C MET A 344 -1.04 7.15 18.06
N ILE A 345 -0.46 8.09 17.31
CA ILE A 345 0.65 8.93 17.77
C ILE A 345 0.21 9.85 18.92
N GLN A 346 -1.02 10.39 18.86
CA GLN A 346 -1.58 11.19 19.94
C GLN A 346 -1.76 10.37 21.23
N GLU A 347 -2.20 9.11 21.12
CA GLU A 347 -2.28 8.20 22.27
C GLU A 347 -0.89 7.99 22.89
N ALA A 348 0.11 7.69 22.07
CA ALA A 348 1.50 7.50 22.51
C ALA A 348 2.06 8.75 23.20
N TYR A 349 1.87 9.93 22.60
CA TYR A 349 2.30 11.21 23.16
C TYR A 349 1.59 11.54 24.48
N ASN A 350 0.28 11.28 24.58
CA ASN A 350 -0.47 11.52 25.81
C ASN A 350 0.02 10.62 26.96
N ASN A 351 0.38 9.37 26.66
CA ASN A 351 1.01 8.47 27.62
C ASN A 351 2.37 9.04 28.08
N TYR A 352 3.24 9.42 27.14
CA TYR A 352 4.53 10.04 27.43
C TYR A 352 4.41 11.31 28.29
N LYS A 353 3.47 12.20 27.93
CA LYS A 353 3.21 13.45 28.66
C LYS A 353 2.75 13.20 30.10
N LYS A 354 1.90 12.20 30.30
CA LYS A 354 1.42 11.81 31.62
C LYS A 354 2.56 11.30 32.51
N ASP A 355 3.48 10.51 31.95
CA ASP A 355 4.54 9.87 32.72
C ASP A 355 5.72 10.82 33.02
N THR A 356 5.97 11.79 32.15
CA THR A 356 7.17 12.65 32.22
C THR A 356 6.90 14.10 32.60
N ASN A 357 5.64 14.56 32.58
CA ASN A 357 5.27 15.97 32.66
C ASN A 357 6.00 16.86 31.63
N THR A 358 6.29 16.31 30.45
CA THR A 358 7.00 17.03 29.38
C THR A 358 6.29 18.33 28.96
N THR A 359 7.09 19.32 28.54
CA THR A 359 6.62 20.56 27.94
C THR A 359 6.77 20.59 26.41
N LEU A 360 7.36 19.55 25.81
CA LEU A 360 7.48 19.43 24.36
C LEU A 360 6.09 19.38 23.74
N THR A 361 5.91 20.06 22.61
CA THR A 361 4.75 19.86 21.73
C THR A 361 4.80 18.49 21.07
N LEU A 362 3.70 18.06 20.44
CA LEU A 362 3.65 16.79 19.73
C LEU A 362 4.74 16.71 18.64
N ASP A 363 4.91 17.76 17.84
CA ASP A 363 5.87 17.76 16.74
C ASP A 363 7.32 17.82 17.24
N GLU A 364 7.61 18.58 18.30
CA GLU A 364 8.93 18.57 18.93
C GLU A 364 9.28 17.20 19.51
N TRP A 365 8.30 16.51 20.10
CA TRP A 365 8.46 15.16 20.63
C TRP A 365 8.72 14.13 19.53
N ARG A 366 7.94 14.15 18.45
CA ARG A 366 8.14 13.27 17.28
C ARG A 366 9.50 13.51 16.62
N ALA A 367 9.92 14.77 16.50
CA ALA A 367 11.22 15.15 15.94
C ALA A 367 12.42 14.65 16.76
N THR A 368 12.21 14.15 17.98
CA THR A 368 13.29 13.52 18.76
C THR A 368 13.68 12.12 18.25
N ILE A 369 12.80 11.47 17.47
CA ILE A 369 13.05 10.16 16.85
C ILE A 369 14.09 10.32 15.75
N SER A 370 13.73 11.10 14.72
CA SER A 370 14.56 11.47 13.58
C SER A 370 13.91 12.67 12.87
N SER A 371 14.63 13.29 11.93
CA SER A 371 14.00 14.31 11.09
C SER A 371 13.02 13.71 10.07
N TYR A 372 13.17 12.43 9.72
CA TYR A 372 12.22 11.76 8.83
C TYR A 372 10.89 11.43 9.53
N ALA A 373 10.89 11.25 10.86
CA ALA A 373 9.66 11.04 11.64
C ALA A 373 8.66 12.22 11.56
N VAL A 374 9.11 13.41 11.13
CA VAL A 374 8.26 14.60 10.93
C VAL A 374 8.20 15.02 9.46
N ALA A 375 8.40 14.07 8.55
CA ALA A 375 8.30 14.28 7.12
C ALA A 375 6.93 14.85 6.71
N LYS A 376 6.95 15.57 5.60
CA LYS A 376 5.80 16.24 5.01
C LYS A 376 5.70 15.87 3.54
N ASP A 377 4.47 15.84 3.05
CA ASP A 377 4.18 15.67 1.64
C ASP A 377 4.45 16.96 0.84
N ASN A 378 4.15 16.91 -0.47
CA ASN A 378 4.33 18.05 -1.37
C ASN A 378 3.37 19.22 -1.09
N SER A 379 2.27 18.96 -0.37
CA SER A 379 1.32 19.97 0.09
C SER A 379 1.77 20.63 1.40
N GLY A 380 2.80 20.08 2.05
CA GLY A 380 3.33 20.55 3.33
C GLY A 380 2.60 19.95 4.54
N ASP A 381 1.75 18.96 4.31
CA ASP A 381 1.01 18.23 5.34
C ASP A 381 1.88 17.09 5.88
N TYR A 382 1.74 16.79 7.17
CA TYR A 382 2.55 15.76 7.80
C TYR A 382 2.17 14.36 7.32
N ILE A 383 3.18 13.54 7.04
CA ILE A 383 2.99 12.11 6.79
C ILE A 383 3.13 11.41 8.13
N TYR A 384 2.02 11.28 8.86
CA TYR A 384 2.04 10.74 10.23
C TYR A 384 2.57 9.31 10.31
N ASP A 385 2.38 8.50 9.26
CA ASP A 385 2.86 7.13 9.23
C ASP A 385 4.39 7.01 9.31
N GLU A 386 5.13 8.03 8.85
CA GLU A 386 6.60 8.11 8.96
C GLU A 386 7.04 8.16 10.43
N THR A 387 6.27 8.79 11.32
CA THR A 387 6.56 8.75 12.77
C THR A 387 6.51 7.33 13.30
N ILE A 388 5.58 6.51 12.80
CA ILE A 388 5.38 5.13 13.24
C ILE A 388 6.52 4.26 12.69
N ALA A 389 6.81 4.39 11.39
CA ALA A 389 7.88 3.67 10.73
C ALA A 389 9.25 4.00 11.35
N GLU A 390 9.57 5.27 11.58
CA GLU A 390 10.82 5.69 12.19
C GLU A 390 10.92 5.32 13.68
N GLY A 391 9.81 5.38 14.42
CA GLY A 391 9.77 4.91 15.81
C GLY A 391 10.05 3.41 15.90
N PHE A 392 9.47 2.63 14.99
CA PHE A 392 9.75 1.20 14.87
C PHE A 392 11.19 0.93 14.44
N HIS A 393 11.69 1.67 13.44
CA HIS A 393 13.06 1.56 12.93
C HIS A 393 14.10 1.83 14.03
N ASP A 394 13.88 2.86 14.86
CA ASP A 394 14.73 3.17 16.00
C ASP A 394 14.71 2.05 17.06
N VAL A 395 13.54 1.49 17.40
CA VAL A 395 13.46 0.36 18.34
C VAL A 395 14.13 -0.89 17.76
N TYR A 396 13.97 -1.16 16.46
CA TYR A 396 14.67 -2.25 15.79
C TYR A 396 16.20 -2.12 15.90
N LEU A 397 16.72 -0.90 15.70
CA LEU A 397 18.16 -0.63 15.74
C LEU A 397 18.73 -0.61 17.16
N ASN A 398 17.99 0.00 18.09
CA ASN A 398 18.55 0.44 19.37
C ASN A 398 17.92 -0.26 20.59
N GLY A 399 16.82 -1.01 20.41
CA GLY A 399 16.12 -1.73 21.47
C GLY A 399 15.79 -0.83 22.66
N ASP A 400 16.21 -1.22 23.86
CA ASP A 400 16.02 -0.44 25.09
C ASP A 400 16.71 0.95 25.04
N ASN A 401 17.73 1.10 24.21
CA ASN A 401 18.46 2.37 24.01
C ASN A 401 17.80 3.28 22.96
N ALA A 402 16.69 2.87 22.35
CA ALA A 402 15.91 3.71 21.46
C ALA A 402 15.38 4.96 22.18
N LYS A 403 15.05 5.99 21.42
CA LYS A 403 14.48 7.23 21.95
C LYS A 403 13.18 6.93 22.68
N ASP A 404 12.89 7.71 23.72
CA ASP A 404 11.64 7.54 24.47
C ASP A 404 10.42 7.69 23.56
N ALA A 405 10.42 8.67 22.65
CA ALA A 405 9.35 8.84 21.68
C ALA A 405 9.08 7.55 20.86
N SER A 406 10.13 6.92 20.35
CA SER A 406 10.08 5.66 19.61
C SER A 406 9.44 4.54 20.43
N LYS A 407 9.88 4.36 21.67
CA LYS A 407 9.35 3.31 22.57
C LYS A 407 7.86 3.49 22.86
N TYR A 408 7.42 4.72 23.15
CA TYR A 408 5.99 4.99 23.37
C TYR A 408 5.13 4.78 22.12
N VAL A 409 5.64 5.12 20.93
CA VAL A 409 4.95 4.86 19.65
C VAL A 409 4.82 3.35 19.42
N VAL A 410 5.91 2.59 19.58
CA VAL A 410 5.92 1.13 19.38
C VAL A 410 5.07 0.40 20.43
N ASP A 411 5.03 0.87 21.67
CA ASP A 411 4.16 0.32 22.72
C ASP A 411 2.67 0.45 22.36
N VAL A 412 2.26 1.57 21.75
CA VAL A 412 0.87 1.72 21.28
C VAL A 412 0.65 0.87 20.04
N LEU A 413 1.56 0.89 19.06
CA LEU A 413 1.47 0.05 17.86
C LEU A 413 1.26 -1.43 18.22
N LYS A 414 2.04 -1.94 19.17
CA LYS A 414 1.93 -3.31 19.66
C LYS A 414 0.57 -3.63 20.25
N LYS A 415 -0.06 -2.68 20.96
CA LYS A 415 -1.42 -2.82 21.52
C LYS A 415 -2.54 -2.73 20.48
N LYS A 416 -2.30 -2.09 19.32
CA LYS A 416 -3.27 -2.01 18.19
C LYS A 416 -3.13 -3.19 17.23
N LEU A 417 -1.93 -3.74 17.13
CA LEU A 417 -1.77 -5.16 16.90
C LEU A 417 -2.29 -5.90 18.16
N GLU A 418 -2.33 -7.22 18.36
CA GLU A 418 -2.87 -7.81 19.63
C GLU A 418 -4.35 -7.57 20.01
N SER A 419 -4.95 -6.37 19.85
CA SER A 419 -6.39 -6.08 19.95
C SER A 419 -7.16 -6.67 18.78
#